data_AF-A0A6N8ILE7-F1
#
_entry.id   AF-A0A6N8ILE7-F1
#
_cell.length_a   1.000
_cell.length_b   1.000
_cell.length_c   1.000
_cell.angle_alpha   90.00
_cell.angle_beta   90.00
_cell.angle_gamma   90.00
#
_symmetry.space_group_name_H-M   'P 1'
#
loop_
_entity.id
_entity.type
_entity.pdbx_description
1 polymer ?
#
loop_
_entity_poly.entity_id
_entity_poly.type
_entity_poly.pdbx_seq_one_letter_code
_entity_poly.pdbx_strand_id
1 'polypeptide(L)'
;MGTPEVRAGASHEAGEPAGRRRGRRWPIVVGVVAVVLVAAGAGFWAWHEQPGFCNAVCHDPMDAYVEGYFDDATLMANAHARADVTCLQCHEANIEEQVTEGLAWVRGDFATDESGHLTVQGVTADKKMCATGGCHDWEDVKAATEDWGGEAGVNPHASHQGEAIDCNNCHGAHGPSYMYCNACHDYDVPAGWESPR
;
A
#
# COMPACT_ATOMS: atom_id res chain seq x y z
N MET A 1 78.35 10.17 -75.80
CA MET A 1 77.76 8.84 -76.06
C MET A 1 77.65 8.13 -74.73
N GLY A 2 76.52 7.71 -74.18
CA GLY A 2 75.12 7.72 -74.56
C GLY A 2 74.43 6.89 -73.46
N THR A 3 73.41 7.44 -72.82
CA THR A 3 72.58 6.71 -71.84
C THR A 3 71.77 5.61 -72.51
N PRO A 4 71.32 4.62 -71.73
CA PRO A 4 69.93 4.19 -71.87
C PRO A 4 69.19 4.07 -70.53
N GLU A 5 68.12 4.88 -70.43
CA GLU A 5 66.72 4.56 -70.10
C GLU A 5 66.33 3.29 -69.29
N VAL A 6 65.77 3.56 -68.09
CA VAL A 6 64.51 3.07 -67.45
C VAL A 6 64.17 1.57 -67.38
N ARG A 7 63.85 1.10 -66.17
CA ARG A 7 62.61 0.32 -65.92
C ARG A 7 62.15 0.36 -64.46
N ALA A 8 60.88 0.76 -64.29
CA ALA A 8 60.10 0.55 -63.08
C ALA A 8 59.77 -0.95 -62.88
N GLY A 9 59.73 -1.39 -61.63
CA GLY A 9 59.15 -2.66 -61.17
C GLY A 9 58.78 -2.49 -59.69
N ALA A 10 57.49 -2.30 -59.39
CA ALA A 10 56.55 -3.34 -59.01
C ALA A 10 56.69 -3.78 -57.54
N SER A 11 55.82 -3.15 -56.72
CA SER A 11 54.94 -3.78 -55.73
C SER A 11 55.52 -4.85 -54.80
N HIS A 12 55.54 -4.54 -53.51
CA HIS A 12 55.06 -5.48 -52.49
C HIS A 12 54.04 -4.76 -51.61
N GLU A 13 52.78 -5.07 -51.85
CA GLU A 13 51.67 -4.85 -50.93
C GLU A 13 51.98 -5.58 -49.62
N ALA A 14 52.24 -4.83 -48.55
CA ALA A 14 52.13 -5.35 -47.19
C ALA A 14 50.75 -4.93 -46.68
N GLY A 15 49.87 -5.93 -46.57
CA GLY A 15 48.47 -5.76 -46.21
C GLY A 15 48.24 -4.93 -44.95
N GLU A 16 47.21 -4.09 -45.04
CA GLU A 16 46.57 -3.38 -43.94
C GLU A 16 46.35 -4.29 -42.71
N PRO A 17 46.66 -3.84 -41.48
CA PRO A 17 46.18 -4.56 -40.32
C PRO A 17 44.66 -4.40 -40.27
N ALA A 18 43.95 -5.50 -40.52
CA ALA A 18 42.51 -5.60 -40.30
C ALA A 18 42.21 -5.21 -38.85
N GLY A 19 41.81 -3.95 -38.66
CA GLY A 19 41.36 -3.44 -37.39
C GLY A 19 40.21 -4.31 -36.92
N ARG A 20 40.44 -5.10 -35.84
CA ARG A 20 39.38 -5.79 -35.13
C ARG A 20 38.32 -4.74 -34.83
N ARG A 21 37.18 -4.81 -35.52
CA ARG A 21 35.99 -4.02 -35.20
C ARG A 21 35.66 -4.39 -33.76
N ARG A 22 36.06 -3.55 -32.81
CA ARG A 22 35.70 -3.68 -31.40
C ARG A 22 34.19 -3.54 -31.40
N GLY A 23 33.48 -4.68 -31.49
CA GLY A 23 32.04 -4.72 -31.62
C GLY A 23 31.46 -3.77 -30.59
N ARG A 24 30.74 -2.73 -31.05
CA ARG A 24 30.31 -1.64 -30.20
C ARG A 24 29.35 -2.28 -29.20
N ARG A 25 29.82 -2.54 -27.97
CA ARG A 25 29.01 -3.16 -26.90
C ARG A 25 27.92 -2.23 -26.38
N TRP A 26 27.93 -0.97 -26.83
CA TRP A 26 26.98 0.07 -26.43
C TRP A 26 25.50 -0.31 -26.58
N PRO A 27 25.01 -0.88 -27.71
CA PRO A 27 23.64 -1.42 -27.79
C PRO A 27 23.32 -2.47 -26.71
N ILE A 28 24.27 -3.34 -26.34
CA ILE A 28 24.08 -4.31 -25.26
C ILE A 28 24.00 -3.60 -23.91
N VAL A 29 24.88 -2.62 -23.66
CA VAL A 29 24.87 -1.82 -22.43
C VAL A 29 23.55 -1.05 -22.29
N VAL A 30 23.10 -0.38 -23.36
CA VAL A 30 21.81 0.34 -23.37
C VAL A 30 20.65 -0.62 -23.14
N GLY A 31 20.66 -1.79 -23.79
CA GLY A 31 19.64 -2.82 -23.57
C GLY A 31 19.61 -3.31 -22.12
N VAL A 32 20.76 -3.60 -21.52
CA VAL A 32 20.86 -4.01 -20.11
C VAL A 32 20.38 -2.91 -19.17
N VAL A 33 20.79 -1.66 -19.38
CA VAL A 33 20.34 -0.52 -18.57
C VAL A 33 18.83 -0.36 -18.65
N ALA A 34 18.25 -0.46 -19.85
CA ALA A 34 16.79 -0.39 -20.04
C ALA A 34 16.06 -1.50 -19.25
N VAL A 35 16.55 -2.74 -19.33
CA VAL A 35 15.98 -3.88 -18.58
C VAL A 35 16.07 -3.66 -17.06
N VAL A 36 17.22 -3.18 -16.57
CA VAL A 36 17.41 -2.90 -15.14
C VAL A 36 16.45 -1.82 -14.65
N LEU A 37 16.26 -0.75 -15.43
CA LEU A 37 15.32 0.32 -15.07
C LEU A 37 13.88 -0.17 -15.01
N VAL A 38 13.46 -1.00 -15.97
CA VAL A 38 12.11 -1.59 -15.96
C VAL A 38 11.92 -2.51 -14.75
N ALA A 39 12.89 -3.39 -14.46
CA ALA A 39 12.82 -4.28 -13.30
C ALA A 39 12.81 -3.51 -11.98
N ALA A 40 13.63 -2.47 -11.85
CA ALA A 40 13.64 -1.61 -10.67
C ALA A 40 12.33 -0.84 -10.51
N GLY A 41 11.78 -0.30 -11.60
CA GLY A 41 10.49 0.39 -11.58
C GLY A 41 9.33 -0.51 -11.17
N ALA A 42 9.27 -1.73 -11.71
CA ALA A 42 8.25 -2.71 -11.32
C ALA A 42 8.42 -3.19 -9.87
N GLY A 43 9.65 -3.43 -9.43
CA GLY A 43 9.94 -3.80 -8.04
C GLY A 43 9.60 -2.68 -7.05
N PHE A 44 9.91 -1.44 -7.41
CA PHE A 44 9.53 -0.26 -6.63
C PHE A 44 8.01 -0.11 -6.58
N TRP A 45 7.32 -0.27 -7.72
CA TRP A 45 5.86 -0.19 -7.77
C TRP A 45 5.20 -1.23 -6.85
N ALA A 46 5.64 -2.49 -6.93
CA ALA A 46 5.13 -3.54 -6.07
C ALA A 46 5.44 -3.30 -4.59
N TRP A 47 6.61 -2.72 -4.26
CA TRP A 47 6.99 -2.41 -2.89
C TRP A 47 6.21 -1.22 -2.33
N HIS A 48 5.92 -0.18 -3.12
CA HIS A 48 5.23 1.01 -2.61
C HIS A 48 3.82 0.69 -2.10
N GLU A 49 3.17 -0.34 -2.65
CA GLU A 49 1.82 -0.76 -2.24
C GLU A 49 1.83 -1.59 -0.95
N GLN A 50 3.01 -1.90 -0.40
CA GLN A 50 3.15 -2.73 0.80
C GLN A 50 3.22 -1.90 2.08
N PRO A 51 2.69 -2.41 3.21
CA PRO A 51 2.76 -1.71 4.51
C PRO A 51 4.18 -1.30 4.92
N GLY A 52 5.18 -2.10 4.56
CA GLY A 52 6.59 -1.81 4.86
C GLY A 52 7.13 -0.56 4.16
N PHE A 53 6.56 -0.13 3.03
CA PHE A 53 6.91 1.15 2.41
C PHE A 53 6.47 2.32 3.28
N CYS A 54 5.23 2.28 3.77
CA CYS A 54 4.66 3.33 4.62
C CYS A 54 5.51 3.51 5.89
N ASN A 55 5.92 2.39 6.53
CA ASN A 55 6.82 2.42 7.68
C ASN A 55 8.24 2.92 7.32
N ALA A 56 8.84 2.45 6.22
CA ALA A 56 10.21 2.81 5.89
C ALA A 56 10.38 4.27 5.41
N VAL A 57 9.38 4.81 4.71
CA VAL A 57 9.43 6.15 4.12
C VAL A 57 8.87 7.19 5.08
N CYS A 58 7.65 6.95 5.58
CA CYS A 58 6.94 7.83 6.50
C CYS A 58 7.06 7.34 7.95
N HIS A 59 8.23 6.78 8.31
CA HIS A 59 8.55 6.45 9.71
C HIS A 59 8.11 7.61 10.60
N ASP A 60 7.42 7.32 11.70
CA ASP A 60 6.69 8.28 12.53
C ASP A 60 5.86 9.32 11.72
N PRO A 61 4.52 9.21 11.68
CA PRO A 61 3.65 8.52 12.65
C PRO A 61 3.28 7.08 12.27
N MET A 62 3.83 6.53 11.19
CA MET A 62 3.31 5.29 10.62
C MET A 62 3.67 4.01 11.38
N ASP A 63 4.66 4.08 12.29
CA ASP A 63 5.22 2.92 12.98
C ASP A 63 4.17 2.15 13.78
N ALA A 64 3.39 2.86 14.61
CA ALA A 64 2.35 2.25 15.45
C ALA A 64 1.26 1.55 14.62
N TYR A 65 0.87 2.16 13.48
CA TYR A 65 -0.14 1.60 12.59
C TYR A 65 0.33 0.30 11.92
N VAL A 66 1.59 0.27 11.48
CA VAL A 66 2.16 -0.90 10.81
C VAL A 66 2.43 -2.04 11.79
N GLU A 67 2.90 -1.73 13.00
CA GLU A 67 3.02 -2.71 14.08
C GLU A 67 1.65 -3.32 14.42
N GLY A 68 0.63 -2.49 14.69
CA GLY A 68 -0.72 -2.98 14.98
C GLY A 68 -1.31 -3.81 13.82
N TYR A 69 -1.05 -3.42 12.58
CA TYR A 69 -1.47 -4.16 11.39
C TYR A 69 -0.88 -5.59 11.35
N PHE A 70 0.39 -5.78 11.70
CA PHE A 70 1.00 -7.12 11.66
C PHE A 70 0.79 -7.94 12.94
N ASP A 71 0.79 -7.29 14.10
CA ASP A 71 1.04 -7.98 15.36
C ASP A 71 -0.13 -7.93 16.36
N ASP A 72 -1.10 -7.03 16.21
CA ASP A 72 -2.23 -6.90 17.13
C ASP A 72 -3.49 -7.61 16.63
N ALA A 73 -3.67 -8.86 17.06
CA ALA A 73 -4.82 -9.69 16.69
C ALA A 73 -6.19 -9.14 17.13
N THR A 74 -6.23 -8.13 18.00
CA THR A 74 -7.47 -7.47 18.46
C THR A 74 -7.94 -6.38 17.49
N LEU A 75 -7.06 -5.88 16.62
CA LEU A 75 -7.37 -4.83 15.67
C LEU A 75 -7.99 -5.36 14.39
N MET A 76 -8.96 -4.62 13.85
CA MET A 76 -9.57 -4.94 12.55
C MET A 76 -8.52 -4.88 11.41
N ALA A 77 -7.56 -3.94 11.46
CA ALA A 77 -6.48 -3.86 10.48
C ALA A 77 -5.67 -5.16 10.42
N ASN A 78 -5.43 -5.83 11.54
CA ASN A 78 -4.74 -7.12 11.56
C ASN A 78 -5.58 -8.28 11.00
N ALA A 79 -6.91 -8.26 11.23
CA ALA A 79 -7.79 -9.21 10.56
C ALA A 79 -7.73 -9.07 9.04
N HIS A 80 -7.63 -7.83 8.54
CA HIS A 80 -7.46 -7.52 7.12
C HIS A 80 -6.07 -7.90 6.60
N ALA A 81 -5.01 -7.70 7.39
CA ALA A 81 -3.66 -8.17 7.06
C ALA A 81 -3.64 -9.69 6.81
N ARG A 82 -4.33 -10.46 7.67
CA ARG A 82 -4.48 -11.91 7.53
C ARG A 82 -5.31 -12.33 6.33
N ALA A 83 -6.10 -11.42 5.77
CA ALA A 83 -6.85 -11.58 4.53
C ALA A 83 -6.13 -11.03 3.30
N ASP A 84 -4.83 -10.71 3.42
CA ASP A 84 -3.98 -10.17 2.35
C ASP A 84 -4.45 -8.79 1.85
N VAL A 85 -5.09 -8.01 2.72
CA VAL A 85 -5.55 -6.64 2.42
C VAL A 85 -4.51 -5.63 2.91
N THR A 86 -3.90 -4.87 2.00
CA THR A 86 -2.87 -3.86 2.28
C THR A 86 -3.46 -2.49 2.64
N CYS A 87 -2.60 -1.60 3.16
CA CYS A 87 -2.99 -0.26 3.61
C CYS A 87 -3.76 0.52 2.54
N LEU A 88 -3.28 0.51 1.29
CA LEU A 88 -3.83 1.33 0.21
C LEU A 88 -5.17 0.82 -0.35
N GLN A 89 -5.60 -0.38 0.04
CA GLN A 89 -6.94 -0.87 -0.29
C GLN A 89 -8.02 -0.20 0.58
N CYS A 90 -7.63 0.41 1.71
CA CYS A 90 -8.49 1.26 2.51
C CYS A 90 -8.07 2.75 2.40
N HIS A 91 -6.78 3.03 2.46
CA HIS A 91 -6.23 4.38 2.34
C HIS A 91 -5.98 4.72 0.87
N GLU A 92 -7.03 5.14 0.17
CA GLU A 92 -6.87 5.58 -1.22
C GLU A 92 -5.84 6.70 -1.32
N ALA A 93 -4.78 6.46 -2.08
CA ALA A 93 -3.63 7.34 -2.13
C ALA A 93 -3.87 8.48 -3.14
N ASN A 94 -4.66 9.50 -2.78
CA ASN A 94 -4.83 10.67 -3.64
C ASN A 94 -3.54 11.50 -3.69
N ILE A 95 -3.12 11.91 -4.89
CA ILE A 95 -1.84 12.61 -5.08
C ILE A 95 -1.77 13.93 -4.29
N GLU A 96 -2.86 14.69 -4.25
CA GLU A 96 -2.92 15.96 -3.52
C GLU A 96 -2.82 15.77 -2.00
N GLU A 97 -3.45 14.72 -1.48
CA GLU A 97 -3.37 14.33 -0.06
C GLU A 97 -1.96 13.86 0.29
N GLN A 98 -1.38 12.97 -0.53
CA GLN A 98 0.00 12.49 -0.35
C GLN A 98 1.05 13.61 -0.37
N VAL A 99 0.87 14.63 -1.22
CA VAL A 99 1.76 15.81 -1.22
C VAL A 99 1.62 16.59 0.08
N THR A 100 0.39 16.75 0.57
CA THR A 100 0.11 17.48 1.82
C THR A 100 0.68 16.73 3.02
N GLU A 101 0.46 15.41 3.09
CA GLU A 101 1.00 14.51 4.11
C GLU A 101 2.53 14.51 4.09
N GLY A 102 3.15 14.37 2.91
CA GLY A 102 4.60 14.40 2.78
C GLY A 102 5.21 15.74 3.24
N LEU A 103 4.57 16.87 2.92
CA LEU A 103 4.99 18.18 3.41
C LEU A 103 4.79 18.33 4.91
N ALA A 104 3.71 17.80 5.48
CA ALA A 104 3.48 17.80 6.91
C ALA A 104 4.55 16.98 7.62
N TRP A 105 4.83 15.77 7.13
CA TRP A 105 5.86 14.89 7.64
C TRP A 105 7.26 15.52 7.62
N VAL A 106 7.70 16.09 6.48
CA VAL A 106 9.00 16.78 6.38
C VAL A 106 9.11 17.96 7.36
N ARG A 107 8.00 18.64 7.63
CA ARG A 107 7.95 19.77 8.56
C ARG A 107 7.76 19.35 10.03
N GLY A 108 7.48 18.08 10.31
CA GLY A 108 7.04 17.62 11.63
C GLY A 108 5.70 18.21 12.07
N ASP A 109 4.86 18.58 11.11
CA ASP A 109 3.55 19.23 11.32
C ASP A 109 2.44 18.19 11.48
N PHE A 110 2.61 17.32 12.46
CA PHE A 110 1.66 16.30 12.86
C PHE A 110 1.72 16.10 14.37
N ALA A 111 0.63 15.62 14.95
CA ALA A 111 0.54 15.34 16.38
C ALA A 111 0.13 13.89 16.59
N THR A 112 0.85 13.21 17.47
CA THR A 112 0.55 11.86 17.91
C THR A 112 0.16 11.84 19.39
N ASP A 113 -0.63 10.85 19.77
CA ASP A 113 -0.92 10.55 21.17
C ASP A 113 0.19 9.70 21.81
N GLU A 114 0.01 9.31 23.07
CA GLU A 114 0.98 8.50 23.82
C GLU A 114 1.22 7.11 23.22
N SER A 115 0.32 6.63 22.37
CA SER A 115 0.43 5.35 21.65
C SER A 115 1.05 5.49 20.26
N GLY A 116 1.45 6.70 19.86
CA GLY A 116 2.04 6.96 18.54
C GLY A 116 1.03 7.10 17.41
N HIS A 117 -0.28 7.12 17.70
CA HIS A 117 -1.32 7.32 16.70
C HIS A 117 -1.59 8.81 16.49
N LEU A 118 -1.89 9.21 15.26
CA LEU A 118 -2.29 10.58 14.91
C LEU A 118 -3.52 11.03 15.72
N THR A 119 -3.45 12.23 16.30
CA THR A 119 -4.56 12.81 17.07
C THR A 119 -5.73 13.27 16.19
N VAL A 120 -5.51 13.39 14.88
CA VAL A 120 -6.53 13.74 13.89
C VAL A 120 -6.52 12.68 12.79
N GLN A 121 -7.67 12.04 12.58
CA GLN A 121 -7.86 11.01 11.57
C GLN A 121 -8.67 11.59 10.40
N GLY A 122 -8.15 11.48 9.18
CA GLY A 122 -8.78 12.04 7.97
C GLY A 122 -9.62 11.04 7.16
N VAL A 123 -9.65 9.76 7.55
CA VAL A 123 -10.24 8.68 6.77
C VAL A 123 -11.50 8.18 7.46
N THR A 124 -12.62 8.23 6.74
CA THR A 124 -13.90 7.67 7.19
C THR A 124 -14.05 6.25 6.65
N ALA A 125 -14.48 5.30 7.49
CA ALA A 125 -14.82 3.94 7.04
C ALA A 125 -16.34 3.82 6.87
N ASP A 126 -16.83 4.31 5.74
CA ASP A 126 -18.24 4.26 5.38
C ASP A 126 -18.61 2.93 4.69
N LYS A 127 -19.90 2.77 4.40
CA LYS A 127 -20.41 1.59 3.68
C LYS A 127 -19.78 1.42 2.29
N LYS A 128 -19.44 2.52 1.59
CA LYS A 128 -18.84 2.43 0.25
C LYS A 128 -17.44 1.85 0.30
N MET A 129 -16.69 2.15 1.35
CA MET A 129 -15.35 1.59 1.58
C MET A 129 -15.41 0.10 1.91
N CYS A 130 -16.27 -0.29 2.85
CA CYS A 130 -16.27 -1.64 3.39
C CYS A 130 -17.14 -2.62 2.60
N ALA A 131 -18.35 -2.21 2.21
CA ALA A 131 -19.35 -3.06 1.57
C ALA A 131 -19.17 -3.13 0.05
N THR A 132 -17.97 -3.50 -0.39
CA THR A 132 -17.61 -3.67 -1.80
C THR A 132 -17.72 -5.14 -2.23
N GLY A 133 -18.05 -5.35 -3.51
CA GLY A 133 -18.17 -6.70 -4.08
C GLY A 133 -16.85 -7.48 -3.95
N GLY A 134 -16.91 -8.65 -3.33
CA GLY A 134 -15.74 -9.49 -3.05
C GLY A 134 -15.10 -9.27 -1.67
N CYS A 135 -15.57 -8.28 -0.90
CA CYS A 135 -15.17 -8.07 0.50
C CYS A 135 -16.36 -8.35 1.44
N HIS A 136 -17.19 -7.33 1.72
CA HIS A 136 -18.35 -7.45 2.60
C HIS A 136 -19.65 -7.24 1.82
N ASP A 137 -20.30 -8.32 1.38
CA ASP A 137 -21.66 -8.19 0.83
C ASP A 137 -22.65 -7.78 1.94
N TRP A 138 -23.40 -6.72 1.69
CA TRP A 138 -24.25 -6.12 2.73
C TRP A 138 -25.38 -7.05 3.20
N GLU A 139 -25.93 -7.86 2.30
CA GLU A 139 -26.98 -8.81 2.67
C GLU A 139 -26.40 -9.97 3.48
N ASP A 140 -25.21 -10.45 3.10
CA ASP A 140 -24.51 -11.49 3.85
C ASP A 140 -24.11 -11.01 5.26
N VAL A 141 -23.65 -9.76 5.39
CA VAL A 141 -23.30 -9.15 6.69
C VAL A 141 -24.52 -9.09 7.61
N LYS A 142 -25.67 -8.64 7.10
CA LYS A 142 -26.91 -8.62 7.89
C LYS A 142 -27.34 -10.02 8.27
N ALA A 143 -27.32 -10.97 7.33
CA ALA A 143 -27.71 -12.35 7.60
C ALA A 143 -26.79 -13.02 8.65
N ALA A 144 -25.49 -12.75 8.60
CA ALA A 144 -24.52 -13.29 9.55
C ALA A 144 -24.67 -12.75 10.98
N THR A 145 -25.42 -11.66 11.15
CA THR A 145 -25.62 -10.97 12.43
C THR A 145 -27.08 -10.87 12.84
N GLU A 146 -27.95 -11.66 12.19
CA GLU A 146 -29.33 -11.84 12.60
C GLU A 146 -29.40 -12.51 13.99
N ASP A 147 -30.40 -12.10 14.77
CA ASP A 147 -30.65 -12.57 16.13
C ASP A 147 -29.41 -12.51 17.03
N TRP A 148 -28.72 -11.36 17.00
CA TRP A 148 -27.49 -11.11 17.74
C TRP A 148 -27.64 -11.42 19.23
N GLY A 149 -26.66 -12.11 19.81
CA GLY A 149 -26.72 -12.55 21.21
C GLY A 149 -27.84 -13.58 21.50
N GLY A 150 -28.45 -14.17 20.46
CA GLY A 150 -29.61 -15.04 20.59
C GLY A 150 -30.94 -14.30 20.80
N GLU A 151 -30.96 -12.99 20.62
CA GLU A 151 -32.16 -12.17 20.76
C GLU A 151 -32.88 -11.97 19.42
N ALA A 152 -34.06 -12.57 19.30
CA ALA A 152 -34.84 -12.52 18.06
C ALA A 152 -35.12 -11.08 17.59
N GLY A 153 -34.70 -10.76 16.36
CA GLY A 153 -34.88 -9.45 15.72
C GLY A 153 -33.83 -8.39 16.08
N VAL A 154 -32.84 -8.71 16.93
CA VAL A 154 -31.71 -7.81 17.21
C VAL A 154 -30.64 -8.04 16.14
N ASN A 155 -30.25 -6.97 15.44
CA ASN A 155 -29.21 -7.04 14.42
C ASN A 155 -28.43 -5.71 14.37
N PRO A 156 -27.12 -5.70 14.68
CA PRO A 156 -26.31 -4.49 14.66
C PRO A 156 -26.19 -3.83 13.28
N HIS A 157 -26.34 -4.61 12.20
CA HIS A 157 -26.29 -4.15 10.81
C HIS A 157 -27.68 -3.90 10.19
N ALA A 158 -28.76 -4.12 10.96
CA ALA A 158 -30.14 -3.82 10.57
C ALA A 158 -30.91 -3.18 11.74
N SER A 159 -30.34 -2.13 12.31
CA SER A 159 -30.90 -1.43 13.48
C SER A 159 -31.84 -0.28 13.10
N HIS A 160 -32.53 0.27 14.09
CA HIS A 160 -33.38 1.46 13.93
C HIS A 160 -32.59 2.74 13.60
N GLN A 161 -31.26 2.73 13.72
CA GLN A 161 -30.40 3.84 13.30
C GLN A 161 -30.18 3.84 11.77
N GLY A 162 -30.50 2.73 11.09
CA GLY A 162 -30.34 2.57 9.66
C GLY A 162 -28.88 2.68 9.21
N GLU A 163 -28.68 3.12 7.97
CA GLU A 163 -27.35 3.26 7.33
C GLU A 163 -26.69 4.62 7.62
N ALA A 164 -27.22 5.40 8.57
CA ALA A 164 -26.62 6.68 8.96
C ALA A 164 -25.38 6.52 9.87
N ILE A 165 -25.10 5.31 10.34
CA ILE A 165 -23.95 4.96 11.15
C ILE A 165 -22.89 4.34 10.23
N ASP A 166 -21.74 5.02 10.11
CA ASP A 166 -20.56 4.49 9.42
C ASP A 166 -19.94 3.32 10.19
N CYS A 167 -19.26 2.43 9.47
CA CYS A 167 -18.69 1.20 10.01
C CYS A 167 -17.68 1.47 11.14
N ASN A 168 -16.89 2.56 11.03
CA ASN A 168 -15.91 2.96 12.05
C ASN A 168 -16.50 3.37 13.40
N ASN A 169 -17.81 3.64 13.50
CA ASN A 169 -18.44 3.92 14.80
C ASN A 169 -18.44 2.69 15.71
N CYS A 170 -18.35 1.49 15.14
CA CYS A 170 -18.28 0.22 15.85
C CYS A 170 -16.93 -0.48 15.61
N HIS A 171 -16.48 -0.54 14.35
CA HIS A 171 -15.29 -1.28 13.93
C HIS A 171 -14.04 -0.40 13.99
N GLY A 172 -13.22 -0.57 15.03
CA GLY A 172 -11.94 0.12 15.19
C GLY A 172 -10.85 -0.50 14.31
N ALA A 173 -10.40 0.24 13.29
CA ALA A 173 -9.33 -0.19 12.38
C ALA A 173 -7.97 -0.32 13.08
N HIS A 174 -7.56 0.77 13.72
CA HIS A 174 -6.27 0.93 14.41
C HIS A 174 -6.47 1.20 15.91
N GLY A 175 -7.61 0.79 16.46
CA GLY A 175 -7.95 0.94 17.86
C GLY A 175 -9.02 -0.08 18.26
N PRO A 176 -9.42 -0.09 19.55
CA PRO A 176 -10.45 -1.01 20.03
C PRO A 176 -11.76 -0.81 19.26
N SER A 177 -12.44 -1.93 19.01
CA SER A 177 -13.79 -1.93 18.47
C SER A 177 -14.82 -1.89 19.60
N TYR A 178 -15.95 -1.26 19.34
CA TYR A 178 -16.97 -1.01 20.35
C TYR A 178 -18.34 -1.52 19.92
N MET A 179 -19.07 -2.14 20.85
CA MET A 179 -20.49 -2.41 20.67
C MET A 179 -21.26 -1.09 20.86
N TYR A 180 -21.28 -0.23 19.84
CA TYR A 180 -21.88 1.11 19.88
C TYR A 180 -23.29 1.14 20.48
N CYS A 181 -24.09 0.12 20.18
CA CYS A 181 -25.45 -0.04 20.69
C CYS A 181 -25.52 -0.03 22.23
N ASN A 182 -24.46 -0.48 22.91
CA ASN A 182 -24.39 -0.53 24.37
C ASN A 182 -24.23 0.85 25.04
N ALA A 183 -24.17 1.93 24.26
CA ALA A 183 -24.41 3.28 24.80
C ALA A 183 -25.84 3.44 25.37
N CYS A 184 -26.80 2.66 24.85
CA CYS A 184 -28.20 2.69 25.28
C CYS A 184 -28.76 1.30 25.65
N HIS A 185 -28.10 0.23 25.23
CA HIS A 185 -28.53 -1.15 25.39
C HIS A 185 -27.53 -1.97 26.22
N ASP A 186 -27.84 -3.25 26.42
CA ASP A 186 -26.95 -4.20 27.08
C ASP A 186 -26.93 -5.51 26.28
N TYR A 187 -26.31 -5.45 25.10
CA TYR A 187 -26.14 -6.58 24.19
C TYR A 187 -24.79 -7.28 24.40
N ASP A 188 -24.73 -8.55 24.00
CA ASP A 188 -23.49 -9.33 23.99
C ASP A 188 -22.38 -8.65 23.19
N VAL A 189 -21.22 -8.46 23.84
CA VAL A 189 -20.04 -7.83 23.25
C VAL A 189 -19.11 -8.90 22.66
N PRO A 190 -18.67 -8.78 21.39
CA PRO A 190 -17.70 -9.70 20.81
C PRO A 190 -16.41 -9.80 21.63
N ALA A 191 -15.73 -10.94 21.56
CA ALA A 191 -14.43 -11.10 22.21
C ALA A 191 -13.43 -10.06 21.66
N GLY A 192 -12.73 -9.37 22.56
CA GLY A 192 -11.77 -8.31 22.20
C GLY A 192 -12.40 -6.95 21.90
N TRP A 193 -13.73 -6.83 21.98
CA TRP A 193 -14.44 -5.55 21.85
C TRP A 193 -14.79 -4.99 23.23
N GLU A 194 -15.09 -3.70 23.26
CA GLU A 194 -15.50 -2.98 24.46
C GLU A 194 -16.94 -2.46 24.34
N SER A 195 -17.60 -2.22 25.47
CA SER A 195 -18.81 -1.37 25.47
C SER A 195 -18.38 0.10 25.60
N PRO A 196 -19.05 1.03 24.89
CA PRO A 196 -18.87 2.46 25.13
C PRO A 196 -19.13 2.77 26.62
N ARG A 197 -18.29 3.59 27.24
CA ARG A 197 -18.46 4.02 28.64
C ARG A 197 -19.37 5.23 28.77
#